data_AF-A0A2T2N0M5-F1
#
_entry.id   AF-A0A2T2N0M5-F1
#
_cell.length_a   1.000
_cell.length_b   1.000
_cell.length_c   1.000
_cell.angle_alpha   90.00
_cell.angle_beta   90.00
_cell.angle_gamma   90.00
#
_symmetry.space_group_name_H-M   'P 1'
#
loop_
_entity.id
_entity.type
_entity.pdbx_description
1 polymer ?
#
loop_
_entity_poly.entity_id
_entity_poly.type
_entity_poly.pdbx_seq_one_letter_code
_entity_poly.pdbx_strand_id
1 'polypeptide(L)'
;MYSHYSTQTPSAIHHEKMEHLENHINNDIELYIDTEVTRIAKLMHYSSRDQDQIRKKLLNERSRTYLPVVLLLRDIESNGYRSLEQVINCIPEDLGSLYTRLFHDISHGMQLRKQQILMYLAYSVGDMASRDIAHACHVLDSRQSTRVTLAKNLDQRYWSETKRELNFMTTIIRFQRDDVPVSFIHITAKQFLAKLSENREFSDILLRPSKAHTEIVTACLMLINKVVKFWIKLPTGYLSAHERDQRFLSLKEVPFLEYSLRHWYPHLKQTIDSTPETEKLEKNL
;
A
#
# COMPACT_ATOMS: atom_id res chain seq x y z
N MET A 1 -40.86 35.84 42.32
CA MET A 1 -39.46 35.53 42.00
C MET A 1 -39.44 34.86 40.63
N TYR A 2 -39.24 35.64 39.57
CA TYR A 2 -39.12 35.11 38.21
C TYR A 2 -37.63 34.90 37.92
N SER A 3 -37.26 33.65 37.68
CA SER A 3 -35.91 33.24 37.28
C SER A 3 -35.71 33.57 35.81
N HIS A 4 -34.82 34.52 35.53
CA HIS A 4 -34.33 34.81 34.18
C HIS A 4 -33.47 33.65 33.70
N TYR A 5 -34.06 32.71 32.94
CA TYR A 5 -33.27 31.80 32.13
C TYR A 5 -32.82 32.52 30.87
N SER A 6 -31.53 32.86 30.84
CA SER A 6 -30.82 33.34 29.67
C SER A 6 -30.79 32.22 28.62
N THR A 7 -31.54 32.40 27.54
CA THR A 7 -31.46 31.57 26.34
C THR A 7 -30.22 31.99 25.55
N GLN A 8 -29.04 31.52 25.95
CA GLN A 8 -27.89 31.53 25.05
C GLN A 8 -28.13 30.48 23.96
N THR A 9 -28.07 30.92 22.71
CA THR A 9 -28.27 30.10 21.52
C THR A 9 -27.19 29.01 21.41
N PRO A 10 -27.56 27.72 21.27
CA PRO A 10 -26.60 26.60 21.26
C PRO A 10 -25.52 26.65 20.17
N SER A 11 -25.74 27.38 19.09
CA SER A 11 -24.81 27.43 17.94
C SER A 11 -23.51 28.19 18.21
N ALA A 12 -23.50 29.22 19.07
CA ALA A 12 -22.31 30.04 19.29
C ALA A 12 -21.23 29.29 20.10
N ILE A 13 -21.64 28.50 21.10
CA ILE A 13 -20.73 27.74 21.97
C ILE A 13 -20.06 26.58 21.22
N HIS A 14 -20.74 26.00 20.22
CA HIS A 14 -20.15 24.97 19.37
C HIS A 14 -19.08 25.52 18.41
N HIS A 15 -19.25 26.76 17.93
CA HIS A 15 -18.33 27.37 16.99
C HIS A 15 -17.01 27.77 17.65
N GLU A 16 -17.06 28.36 18.85
CA GLU A 16 -15.88 28.79 19.61
C GLU A 16 -15.02 27.59 20.07
N LYS A 17 -15.68 26.47 20.43
CA LYS A 17 -14.99 25.21 20.75
C LYS A 17 -14.35 24.55 19.53
N MET A 18 -14.96 24.65 18.35
CA MET A 18 -14.35 24.16 17.10
C MET A 18 -13.14 25.00 16.71
N GLU A 19 -13.23 26.33 16.78
CA GLU A 19 -12.09 27.21 16.47
C GLU A 19 -10.90 26.96 17.40
N HIS A 20 -11.13 26.77 18.69
CA HIS A 20 -10.08 26.40 19.63
C HIS A 20 -9.41 25.07 19.27
N LEU A 21 -10.20 24.05 18.90
CA LEU A 21 -9.67 22.74 18.51
C LEU A 21 -8.87 22.83 17.21
N GLU A 22 -9.35 23.59 16.22
CA GLU A 22 -8.63 23.84 14.97
C GLU A 22 -7.29 24.55 15.23
N ASN A 23 -7.26 25.52 16.13
CA ASN A 23 -6.02 26.21 16.52
C ASN A 23 -5.02 25.27 17.20
N HIS A 24 -5.48 24.37 18.08
CA HIS A 24 -4.62 23.36 18.69
C HIS A 24 -4.02 22.40 17.65
N ILE A 25 -4.85 21.90 16.72
CA ILE A 25 -4.37 21.02 15.64
C ILE A 25 -3.33 21.73 14.78
N ASN A 26 -3.57 23.00 14.43
CA ASN A 26 -2.63 23.78 13.62
C ASN A 26 -1.29 24.00 14.33
N ASN A 27 -1.31 24.27 15.64
CA ASN A 27 -0.11 24.43 16.45
C ASN A 27 0.70 23.12 16.53
N ASP A 28 0.02 21.99 16.70
CA ASP A 28 0.69 20.69 16.75
C ASP A 28 1.30 20.32 15.38
N ILE A 29 0.62 20.66 14.27
CA ILE A 29 1.17 20.49 12.91
C ILE A 29 2.42 21.37 12.72
N GLU A 30 2.39 22.62 13.17
CA GLU A 30 3.54 23.54 13.12
C GLU A 30 4.74 22.96 13.89
N LEU A 31 4.51 22.52 15.12
CA LEU A 31 5.55 21.91 15.96
C LEU A 31 6.12 20.65 15.31
N TYR A 32 5.27 19.82 14.70
CA TYR A 32 5.69 18.64 13.96
C TYR A 32 6.55 19.00 12.75
N ILE A 33 6.14 20.00 11.95
CA ILE A 33 6.91 20.51 10.80
C ILE A 33 8.27 20.99 11.27
N ASP A 34 8.34 21.82 12.31
CA ASP A 34 9.60 22.38 12.79
C ASP A 34 10.56 21.29 13.27
N THR A 35 10.03 20.31 14.00
CA THR A 35 10.80 19.18 14.51
C THR A 35 11.35 18.33 13.36
N GLU A 36 10.49 17.95 12.41
CA GLU A 36 10.88 17.07 11.31
C GLU A 36 11.75 17.76 10.26
N VAL A 37 11.50 19.03 9.94
CA VAL A 37 12.37 19.79 9.04
C VAL A 37 13.76 19.93 9.64
N THR A 38 13.85 20.18 10.96
CA THR A 38 15.15 20.24 11.65
C THR A 38 15.86 18.88 11.63
N ARG A 39 15.13 17.78 11.83
CA ARG A 39 15.67 16.42 11.76
C ARG A 39 16.18 16.10 10.36
N ILE A 40 15.38 16.33 9.33
CA ILE A 40 15.72 16.06 7.93
C ILE A 40 16.88 16.95 7.50
N ALA A 41 16.90 18.22 7.86
CA ALA A 41 17.99 19.12 7.51
C ALA A 41 19.33 18.69 8.11
N LYS A 42 19.33 18.13 9.33
CA LYS A 42 20.54 17.51 9.90
C LYS A 42 20.98 16.28 9.12
N LEU A 43 20.04 15.43 8.73
CA LEU A 43 20.31 14.21 7.97
C LEU A 43 20.84 14.49 6.55
N MET A 44 20.25 15.49 5.89
CA MET A 44 20.53 15.84 4.49
C MET A 44 21.51 17.00 4.33
N HIS A 45 22.04 17.52 5.44
CA HIS A 45 22.95 18.67 5.48
C HIS A 45 22.39 19.96 4.84
N TYR A 46 21.09 20.23 5.01
CA TYR A 46 20.45 21.44 4.50
C TYR A 46 20.81 22.69 5.32
N SER A 47 20.97 23.82 4.63
CA SER A 47 21.28 25.11 5.25
C SER A 47 20.09 25.66 6.05
N SER A 48 20.30 26.70 6.86
CA SER A 48 19.19 27.38 7.56
C SER A 48 18.19 27.97 6.55
N ARG A 49 18.69 28.50 5.43
CA ARG A 49 17.84 29.06 4.36
C ARG A 49 16.94 28.00 3.75
N ASP A 50 17.49 26.82 3.51
CA ASP A 50 16.77 25.66 2.97
C ASP A 50 15.66 25.21 3.92
N GLN A 51 15.97 25.13 5.23
CA GLN A 51 14.98 24.81 6.26
C GLN A 51 13.82 25.81 6.25
N ASP A 52 14.12 27.11 6.18
CA ASP A 52 13.09 28.15 6.19
C ASP A 52 12.21 28.10 4.93
N GLN A 53 12.80 27.76 3.78
CA GLN A 53 12.02 27.54 2.55
C GLN A 53 11.09 26.33 2.66
N ILE A 54 11.57 25.20 3.21
CA ILE A 54 10.74 24.01 3.44
C ILE A 54 9.61 24.33 4.42
N ARG A 55 9.92 24.93 5.58
CA ARG A 55 8.92 25.34 6.58
C ARG A 55 7.86 26.23 5.94
N LYS A 56 8.27 27.30 5.29
CA LYS A 56 7.35 28.27 4.67
C LYS A 56 6.43 27.58 3.65
N LYS A 57 6.96 26.69 2.81
CA LYS A 57 6.14 25.99 1.83
C LYS A 57 5.18 25.00 2.49
N LEU A 58 5.62 24.19 3.46
CA LEU A 58 4.76 23.25 4.19
C LEU A 58 3.65 23.97 4.97
N LEU A 59 3.94 25.14 5.56
CA LEU A 59 2.97 25.94 6.30
C LEU A 59 1.95 26.64 5.38
N ASN A 60 2.37 27.03 4.18
CA ASN A 60 1.47 27.63 3.19
C ASN A 60 0.55 26.59 2.52
N GLU A 61 1.07 25.39 2.27
CA GLU A 61 0.36 24.29 1.58
C GLU A 61 -0.39 23.35 2.52
N ARG A 62 -0.37 23.61 3.84
CA ARG A 62 -1.11 22.76 4.79
C ARG A 62 -2.60 22.88 4.50
N SER A 63 -3.20 21.83 3.99
CA SER A 63 -4.66 21.66 3.92
C SER A 63 -5.28 21.41 5.31
N ARG A 64 -4.68 21.96 6.38
CA ARG A 64 -5.00 21.70 7.80
C ARG A 64 -4.95 20.21 8.19
N THR A 65 -4.26 19.37 7.41
CA THR A 65 -4.17 17.92 7.66
C THR A 65 -2.72 17.47 7.79
N TYR A 66 -2.49 16.50 8.68
CA TYR A 66 -1.17 15.92 8.93
C TYR A 66 -0.63 15.09 7.77
N LEU A 67 -1.50 14.37 7.06
CA LEU A 67 -1.08 13.35 6.10
C LEU A 67 -0.26 13.93 4.92
N PRO A 68 -0.68 15.02 4.23
CA PRO A 68 0.14 15.63 3.19
C PRO A 68 1.50 16.07 3.71
N VAL A 69 1.57 16.67 4.90
CA VAL A 69 2.82 17.09 5.53
C VAL A 69 3.76 15.91 5.76
N VAL A 70 3.26 14.82 6.34
CA VAL A 70 4.05 13.60 6.59
C VAL A 70 4.57 13.00 5.28
N LEU A 71 3.73 12.91 4.26
CA LEU A 71 4.11 12.36 2.95
C LEU A 71 5.15 13.24 2.25
N LEU A 72 5.02 14.57 2.33
CA LEU A 72 5.99 15.52 1.77
C LEU A 72 7.35 15.45 2.47
N LEU A 73 7.36 15.39 3.80
CA LEU A 73 8.61 15.24 4.57
C LEU A 73 9.32 13.94 4.22
N ARG A 74 8.58 12.82 4.08
CA ARG A 74 9.15 11.55 3.61
C ARG A 74 9.67 11.62 2.19
N ASP A 75 8.98 12.34 1.32
CA ASP A 75 9.39 12.55 -0.06
C ASP A 75 10.69 13.36 -0.14
N ILE A 76 10.82 14.43 0.65
CA ILE A 76 12.06 15.21 0.80
C ILE A 76 13.20 14.32 1.31
N GLU A 77 12.95 13.55 2.38
CA GLU A 77 13.93 12.63 2.98
C GLU A 77 14.38 11.53 2.00
N SER A 78 13.49 11.04 1.15
CA SER A 78 13.79 9.95 0.20
C SER A 78 14.47 10.45 -1.08
N ASN A 79 14.31 11.72 -1.46
CA ASN A 79 14.82 12.29 -2.71
C ASN A 79 16.14 13.05 -2.55
N GLY A 80 17.15 12.44 -1.93
CA GLY A 80 18.46 13.07 -1.71
C GLY A 80 19.22 13.50 -2.97
N TYR A 81 18.80 13.07 -4.16
CA TYR A 81 19.44 13.40 -5.44
C TYR A 81 18.83 14.61 -6.16
N ARG A 82 17.59 15.00 -5.83
CA ARG A 82 16.92 16.17 -6.47
C ARG A 82 17.38 17.44 -5.76
N SER A 83 17.47 18.55 -6.49
CA SER A 83 17.74 19.84 -5.84
C SER A 83 16.55 20.20 -4.94
N LEU A 84 16.81 20.83 -3.81
CA LEU A 84 15.74 21.22 -2.89
C LEU A 84 14.69 22.10 -3.58
N GLU A 85 15.14 22.99 -4.47
CA GLU A 85 14.26 23.85 -5.26
C GLU A 85 13.29 23.05 -6.14
N GLN A 86 13.73 21.94 -6.74
CA GLN A 86 12.84 21.04 -7.49
C GLN A 86 11.82 20.38 -6.57
N VAL A 87 12.25 19.91 -5.39
CA VAL A 87 11.33 19.25 -4.45
C VAL A 87 10.27 20.23 -3.93
N ILE A 88 10.68 21.45 -3.56
CA ILE A 88 9.80 22.52 -3.05
C ILE A 88 8.82 23.02 -4.11
N ASN A 89 9.29 23.26 -5.35
CA ASN A 89 8.44 23.77 -6.42
C ASN A 89 7.44 22.74 -6.92
N CYS A 90 7.70 21.45 -6.70
CA CYS A 90 6.79 20.38 -7.05
C CYS A 90 5.82 20.01 -5.92
N ILE A 91 5.80 20.73 -4.78
CA ILE A 91 4.86 20.43 -3.70
C ILE A 91 3.42 20.63 -4.22
N PRO A 92 2.60 19.57 -4.26
CA PRO A 92 1.22 19.60 -4.76
C PRO A 92 0.28 20.31 -3.77
N GLU A 93 -0.74 20.96 -4.32
CA GLU A 93 -1.75 21.75 -3.59
C GLU A 93 -2.75 20.87 -2.82
N ASP A 94 -2.97 19.64 -3.28
CA ASP A 94 -3.92 18.69 -2.69
C ASP A 94 -3.37 17.26 -2.57
N LEU A 95 -4.02 16.45 -1.73
CA LEU A 95 -3.62 15.07 -1.46
C LEU A 95 -3.73 14.15 -2.69
N GLY A 96 -4.69 14.40 -3.57
CA GLY A 96 -4.83 13.67 -4.83
C GLY A 96 -3.67 13.94 -5.76
N SER A 97 -3.33 15.22 -5.98
CA SER A 97 -2.13 15.63 -6.73
C SER A 97 -0.84 15.05 -6.14
N LEU A 98 -0.76 14.96 -4.81
CA LEU A 98 0.34 14.29 -4.12
C LEU A 98 0.42 12.81 -4.44
N TYR A 99 -0.69 12.09 -4.36
CA TYR A 99 -0.69 10.68 -4.74
C TYR A 99 -0.39 10.48 -6.21
N THR A 100 -0.96 11.27 -7.12
CA THR A 100 -0.64 11.22 -8.55
C THR A 100 0.86 11.34 -8.78
N ARG A 101 1.51 12.34 -8.16
CA ARG A 101 2.95 12.56 -8.27
C ARG A 101 3.75 11.39 -7.71
N LEU A 102 3.43 10.93 -6.50
CA LEU A 102 4.13 9.81 -5.85
C LEU A 102 3.99 8.52 -6.66
N PHE A 103 2.79 8.20 -7.14
CA PHE A 103 2.58 7.02 -7.98
C PHE A 103 3.23 7.18 -9.35
N HIS A 104 3.21 8.37 -9.96
CA HIS A 104 3.93 8.63 -11.21
C HIS A 104 5.44 8.42 -11.05
N ASP A 105 6.04 8.92 -9.97
CA ASP A 105 7.47 8.70 -9.67
C ASP A 105 7.80 7.21 -9.46
N ILE A 106 6.90 6.45 -8.82
CA ILE A 106 7.03 4.98 -8.69
C ILE A 106 6.91 4.28 -10.05
N SER A 107 6.09 4.84 -10.94
CA SER A 107 5.71 4.28 -12.23
C SER A 107 6.69 4.60 -13.36
N HIS A 108 7.52 5.63 -13.20
CA HIS A 108 8.49 6.00 -14.21
C HIS A 108 9.59 4.91 -14.32
N GLY A 109 9.74 4.32 -15.51
CA GLY A 109 10.67 3.18 -15.73
C GLY A 109 10.25 1.90 -14.99
N MET A 110 8.95 1.72 -14.75
CA MET A 110 8.45 0.65 -13.92
C MET A 110 8.67 -0.73 -14.53
N GLN A 111 9.44 -1.55 -13.82
CA GLN A 111 9.60 -2.96 -14.11
C GLN A 111 8.31 -3.71 -13.78
N LEU A 112 8.00 -4.77 -14.55
CA LEU A 112 6.83 -5.64 -14.34
C LEU A 112 6.62 -6.06 -12.87
N ARG A 113 7.72 -6.26 -12.13
CA ARG A 113 7.66 -6.61 -10.71
C ARG A 113 7.05 -5.53 -9.82
N LYS A 114 7.40 -4.26 -10.02
CA LYS A 114 6.79 -3.15 -9.27
C LYS A 114 5.27 -3.10 -9.51
N GLN A 115 4.83 -3.33 -10.75
CA GLN A 115 3.40 -3.41 -11.08
C GLN A 115 2.71 -4.53 -10.31
N GLN A 116 3.31 -5.73 -10.28
CA GLN A 116 2.76 -6.86 -9.53
C GLN A 116 2.68 -6.56 -8.03
N ILE A 117 3.73 -5.94 -7.45
CA ILE A 117 3.72 -5.57 -6.03
C ILE A 117 2.60 -4.56 -5.75
N LEU A 118 2.49 -3.49 -6.55
CA LEU A 118 1.43 -2.49 -6.42
C LEU A 118 0.04 -3.12 -6.58
N MET A 119 -0.12 -4.07 -7.50
CA MET A 119 -1.35 -4.84 -7.66
C MET A 119 -1.71 -5.60 -6.38
N TYR A 120 -0.76 -6.34 -5.78
CA TYR A 120 -1.02 -7.05 -4.52
C TYR A 120 -1.34 -6.08 -3.38
N LEU A 121 -0.64 -4.94 -3.27
CA LEU A 121 -0.93 -3.94 -2.24
C LEU A 121 -2.33 -3.32 -2.43
N ALA A 122 -2.70 -2.99 -3.66
CA ALA A 122 -3.96 -2.35 -4.00
C ALA A 122 -5.16 -3.27 -3.80
N TYR A 123 -5.06 -4.53 -4.23
CA TYR A 123 -6.21 -5.41 -4.42
C TYR A 123 -6.25 -6.59 -3.48
N SER A 124 -5.24 -6.81 -2.64
CA SER A 124 -5.30 -7.86 -1.62
C SER A 124 -6.42 -7.62 -0.61
N VAL A 125 -7.02 -8.73 -0.19
CA VAL A 125 -7.99 -8.78 0.90
C VAL A 125 -7.21 -8.90 2.20
N GLY A 126 -7.12 -7.78 2.94
CA GLY A 126 -6.26 -7.67 4.12
C GLY A 126 -4.85 -7.18 3.77
N ASP A 127 -3.97 -7.18 4.77
CA ASP A 127 -2.56 -6.84 4.59
C ASP A 127 -1.76 -8.13 4.32
N MET A 128 -0.75 -8.04 3.46
CA MET A 128 0.11 -9.17 3.10
C MET A 128 1.53 -8.97 3.61
N ALA A 129 2.16 -10.02 4.14
CA ALA A 129 3.58 -9.94 4.47
C ALA A 129 4.41 -9.79 3.19
N SER A 130 5.55 -9.12 3.32
CA SER A 130 6.45 -8.90 2.19
C SER A 130 6.90 -10.20 1.52
N ARG A 131 7.12 -11.27 2.30
CA ARG A 131 7.42 -12.62 1.79
C ARG A 131 6.28 -13.21 0.96
N ASP A 132 5.04 -13.00 1.38
CA ASP A 132 3.86 -13.45 0.64
C ASP A 132 3.79 -12.75 -0.72
N ILE A 133 3.98 -11.43 -0.73
CA ILE A 133 4.01 -10.64 -1.98
C ILE A 133 5.11 -11.15 -2.91
N ALA A 134 6.32 -11.35 -2.39
CA ALA A 134 7.45 -11.82 -3.19
C ALA A 134 7.21 -13.21 -3.78
N HIS A 135 6.63 -14.13 -3.00
CA HIS A 135 6.28 -15.46 -3.45
C HIS A 135 5.12 -15.42 -4.46
N ALA A 136 4.12 -14.58 -4.25
CA ALA A 136 3.01 -14.39 -5.17
C ALA A 136 3.47 -13.85 -6.54
N CYS A 137 4.40 -12.88 -6.55
CA CYS A 137 5.08 -12.42 -7.77
C CYS A 137 5.84 -13.57 -8.46
N HIS A 138 6.60 -14.37 -7.70
CA HIS A 138 7.31 -15.53 -8.25
C HIS A 138 6.35 -16.56 -8.89
N VAL A 139 5.22 -16.85 -8.24
CA VAL A 139 4.19 -17.76 -8.78
C VAL A 139 3.63 -17.23 -10.10
N LEU A 140 3.43 -15.92 -10.24
CA LEU A 140 2.99 -15.30 -11.49
C LEU A 140 4.04 -15.41 -12.60
N ASP A 141 5.29 -15.06 -12.31
CA ASP A 141 6.40 -15.11 -13.29
C ASP A 141 6.64 -16.55 -13.78
N SER A 142 6.42 -17.52 -12.89
CA SER A 142 6.61 -18.94 -13.17
C SER A 142 5.49 -19.62 -13.97
N ARG A 143 4.47 -18.87 -14.45
CA ARG A 143 3.35 -19.43 -15.22
C ARG A 143 3.77 -20.35 -16.37
N GLN A 144 4.94 -20.07 -16.95
CA GLN A 144 5.50 -20.84 -18.06
C GLN A 144 6.49 -21.94 -17.62
N SER A 145 6.91 -21.93 -16.35
CA SER A 145 7.83 -22.91 -15.79
C SER A 145 7.07 -24.00 -15.03
N THR A 146 7.28 -25.25 -15.42
CA THR A 146 6.82 -26.43 -14.67
C THR A 146 7.49 -26.58 -13.31
N ARG A 147 8.55 -25.81 -13.03
CA ARG A 147 9.30 -25.80 -11.78
C ARG A 147 9.02 -24.53 -10.98
N VAL A 148 7.84 -24.45 -10.36
CA VAL A 148 7.79 -23.78 -9.05
C VAL A 148 8.08 -24.85 -8.05
N THR A 149 9.28 -24.80 -7.52
CA THR A 149 9.61 -25.54 -6.33
C THR A 149 8.67 -25.03 -5.24
N LEU A 150 7.97 -25.92 -4.55
CA LEU A 150 7.31 -25.62 -3.26
C LEU A 150 8.34 -25.31 -2.17
N ALA A 151 9.50 -24.78 -2.58
CA ALA A 151 10.64 -24.59 -1.73
C ALA A 151 10.24 -23.63 -0.62
N LYS A 152 10.42 -24.11 0.62
CA LYS A 152 10.47 -23.28 1.83
C LYS A 152 11.35 -22.03 1.63
N ASN A 153 12.36 -22.16 0.76
CA ASN A 153 13.24 -21.07 0.38
C ASN A 153 12.77 -20.49 -0.95
N LEU A 154 11.99 -19.41 -0.88
CA LEU A 154 11.85 -18.49 -2.02
C LEU A 154 13.24 -18.18 -2.56
N ASP A 155 13.40 -18.22 -3.89
CA ASP A 155 14.68 -17.87 -4.50
C ASP A 155 15.15 -16.53 -3.93
N GLN A 156 16.32 -16.55 -3.29
CA GLN A 156 16.91 -15.42 -2.59
C GLN A 156 16.98 -14.18 -3.50
N ARG A 157 17.12 -14.40 -4.81
CA ARG A 157 17.08 -13.35 -5.82
C ARG A 157 15.71 -12.68 -5.89
N TYR A 158 14.62 -13.46 -5.99
CA TYR A 158 13.26 -12.92 -6.02
C TYR A 158 12.94 -12.13 -4.76
N TRP A 159 13.33 -12.68 -3.61
CA TRP A 159 13.16 -12.01 -2.33
C TRP A 159 13.91 -10.66 -2.28
N SER A 160 15.18 -10.66 -2.66
CA SER A 160 16.03 -9.46 -2.63
C SER A 160 15.54 -8.38 -3.58
N GLU A 161 15.09 -8.77 -4.78
CA GLU A 161 14.51 -7.85 -5.77
C GLU A 161 13.20 -7.25 -5.24
N THR A 162 12.27 -8.05 -4.69
CA THR A 162 11.03 -7.52 -4.10
C THR A 162 11.30 -6.58 -2.93
N LYS A 163 12.27 -6.91 -2.06
CA LYS A 163 12.66 -6.05 -0.94
C LYS A 163 13.21 -4.71 -1.43
N ARG A 164 14.03 -4.72 -2.49
CA ARG A 164 14.52 -3.50 -3.13
C ARG A 164 13.37 -2.66 -3.66
N GLU A 165 12.41 -3.26 -4.35
CA GLU A 165 11.24 -2.53 -4.87
C GLU A 165 10.36 -1.96 -3.75
N LEU A 166 10.13 -2.71 -2.67
CA LEU A 166 9.40 -2.23 -1.49
C LEU A 166 10.11 -1.06 -0.81
N ASN A 167 11.45 -1.11 -0.71
CA ASN A 167 12.25 -0.01 -0.18
C ASN A 167 12.12 1.27 -1.02
N PHE A 168 11.92 1.16 -2.34
CA PHE A 168 11.66 2.33 -3.18
C PHE A 168 10.27 2.95 -2.95
N MET A 169 9.34 2.23 -2.33
CA MET A 169 7.97 2.67 -2.10
C MET A 169 7.71 3.17 -0.67
N THR A 170 8.72 3.27 0.19
CA THR A 170 8.59 3.62 1.63
C THR A 170 7.94 4.99 1.89
N THR A 171 7.90 5.86 0.89
CA THR A 171 7.18 7.13 0.94
C THR A 171 5.66 6.94 1.05
N ILE A 172 5.11 5.83 0.54
CA ILE A 172 3.66 5.53 0.55
C ILE A 172 3.29 4.26 1.32
N ILE A 173 4.24 3.35 1.56
CA ILE A 173 4.03 2.11 2.33
C ILE A 173 4.82 2.08 3.63
N ARG A 174 4.34 1.27 4.57
CA ARG A 174 5.05 0.87 5.78
C ARG A 174 5.64 -0.51 5.53
N PHE A 175 6.96 -0.58 5.54
CA PHE A 175 7.73 -1.81 5.40
C PHE A 175 8.90 -1.77 6.40
N GLN A 176 8.96 -2.77 7.30
CA GLN A 176 9.95 -2.81 8.39
C GLN A 176 10.70 -4.13 8.45
N ARG A 177 9.96 -5.25 8.47
CA ARG A 177 10.49 -6.61 8.62
C ARG A 177 9.76 -7.57 7.70
N ASP A 178 10.40 -8.70 7.44
CA ASP A 178 9.95 -9.70 6.47
C ASP A 178 8.54 -10.26 6.77
N ASP A 179 8.27 -10.57 8.04
CA ASP A 179 7.02 -11.21 8.49
C ASP A 179 5.94 -10.20 8.93
N VAL A 180 6.25 -8.90 8.85
CA VAL A 180 5.29 -7.84 9.16
C VAL A 180 4.50 -7.51 7.89
N PRO A 181 3.16 -7.40 7.97
CA PRO A 181 2.36 -7.01 6.82
C PRO A 181 2.81 -5.67 6.24
N VAL A 182 2.92 -5.63 4.92
CA VAL A 182 3.14 -4.39 4.18
C VAL A 182 1.79 -3.70 4.05
N SER A 183 1.69 -2.50 4.60
CA SER A 183 0.48 -1.69 4.53
C SER A 183 0.78 -0.34 3.90
N PHE A 184 -0.23 0.33 3.35
CA PHE A 184 -0.10 1.75 3.04
C PHE A 184 0.08 2.55 4.34
N ILE A 185 0.73 3.71 4.25
CA ILE A 185 0.82 4.65 5.37
C ILE A 185 -0.58 5.13 5.79
N HIS A 186 -1.49 5.24 4.82
CA HIS A 186 -2.88 5.62 5.03
C HIS A 186 -3.81 4.94 4.01
N ILE A 187 -5.03 4.61 4.42
CA ILE A 187 -6.00 3.88 3.59
C ILE A 187 -6.41 4.65 2.32
N THR A 188 -6.36 5.98 2.36
CA THR A 188 -6.65 6.83 1.19
C THR A 188 -5.68 6.59 0.05
N ALA A 189 -4.44 6.16 0.32
CA ALA A 189 -3.48 5.81 -0.74
C ALA A 189 -3.93 4.55 -1.50
N LYS A 190 -4.43 3.53 -0.76
CA LYS A 190 -5.00 2.31 -1.36
C LYS A 190 -6.23 2.63 -2.21
N GLN A 191 -7.14 3.45 -1.66
CA GLN A 191 -8.35 3.89 -2.36
C GLN A 191 -8.02 4.73 -3.60
N PHE A 192 -7.05 5.64 -3.48
CA PHE A 192 -6.59 6.45 -4.60
C PHE A 192 -5.99 5.56 -5.70
N LEU A 193 -5.15 4.59 -5.33
CA LEU A 193 -4.55 3.66 -6.27
C LEU A 193 -5.58 2.82 -7.03
N ALA A 194 -6.61 2.35 -6.33
CA ALA A 194 -7.73 1.64 -6.95
C ALA A 194 -8.47 2.53 -7.96
N LYS A 195 -8.80 3.77 -7.60
CA LYS A 195 -9.40 4.75 -8.54
C LYS A 195 -8.49 5.07 -9.72
N LEU A 196 -7.19 5.20 -9.47
CA LEU A 196 -6.21 5.52 -10.50
C LEU A 196 -6.14 4.45 -11.59
N SER A 197 -6.35 3.17 -11.23
CA SER A 197 -6.39 2.05 -12.17
C SER A 197 -7.54 2.11 -13.19
N GLU A 198 -8.59 2.89 -12.88
CA GLU A 198 -9.72 3.12 -13.79
C GLU A 198 -9.38 4.19 -14.83
N ASN A 199 -8.42 5.06 -14.55
CA ASN A 199 -7.94 6.05 -15.49
C ASN A 199 -7.09 5.38 -16.58
N ARG A 200 -7.44 5.66 -17.85
CA ARG A 200 -6.74 5.12 -19.03
C ARG A 200 -5.26 5.49 -19.06
N GLU A 201 -4.90 6.67 -18.58
CA GLU A 201 -3.51 7.15 -18.55
C GLU A 201 -2.60 6.28 -17.67
N PHE A 202 -3.18 5.61 -16.67
CA PHE A 202 -2.46 4.75 -15.74
C PHE A 202 -2.70 3.26 -16.00
N SER A 203 -3.37 2.91 -17.11
CA SER A 203 -3.69 1.51 -17.42
C SER A 203 -2.48 0.66 -17.79
N ASP A 204 -1.39 1.29 -18.24
CA ASP A 204 -0.09 0.65 -18.45
C ASP A 204 0.65 0.39 -17.14
N ILE A 205 0.25 1.10 -16.08
CA ILE A 205 0.92 1.09 -14.79
C ILE A 205 0.22 0.12 -13.82
N LEU A 206 -1.11 0.20 -13.76
CA LEU A 206 -1.94 -0.60 -12.88
C LEU A 206 -2.93 -1.41 -13.69
N LEU A 207 -3.02 -2.68 -13.36
CA LEU A 207 -4.09 -3.50 -13.87
C LEU A 207 -5.43 -2.98 -13.34
N ARG A 208 -6.41 -2.89 -14.25
CA ARG A 208 -7.80 -2.66 -13.88
C ARG A 208 -8.25 -3.67 -12.82
N PRO A 209 -9.20 -3.32 -11.93
CA PRO A 209 -9.57 -4.17 -10.80
C PRO A 209 -9.93 -5.61 -11.17
N SER A 210 -10.77 -5.81 -12.20
CA SER A 210 -11.15 -7.14 -12.70
C SER A 210 -9.92 -7.99 -13.12
N LYS A 211 -8.99 -7.38 -13.87
CA LYS A 211 -7.78 -8.07 -14.34
C LYS A 211 -6.83 -8.34 -13.17
N ALA A 212 -6.68 -7.41 -12.25
CA ALA A 212 -5.87 -7.58 -11.05
C ALA A 212 -6.38 -8.75 -10.19
N HIS A 213 -7.69 -8.79 -9.91
CA HIS A 213 -8.29 -9.90 -9.17
C HIS A 213 -8.14 -11.24 -9.91
N THR A 214 -8.25 -11.24 -11.24
CA THR A 214 -8.01 -12.45 -12.07
C THR A 214 -6.57 -12.96 -11.92
N GLU A 215 -5.60 -12.05 -11.94
CA GLU A 215 -4.19 -12.38 -11.74
C GLU A 215 -3.94 -12.97 -10.35
N ILE A 216 -4.52 -12.37 -9.30
CA ILE A 216 -4.41 -12.84 -7.92
C ILE A 216 -5.06 -14.22 -7.75
N VAL A 217 -6.29 -14.43 -8.26
CA VAL A 217 -6.96 -15.74 -8.27
C VAL A 217 -6.08 -16.79 -8.93
N THR A 218 -5.53 -16.45 -10.09
CA THR A 218 -4.68 -17.36 -10.85
C THR A 218 -3.45 -17.76 -10.04
N ALA A 219 -2.78 -16.80 -9.38
CA ALA A 219 -1.66 -17.10 -8.49
C ALA A 219 -2.07 -18.02 -7.32
N CYS A 220 -3.21 -17.73 -6.67
CA CYS A 220 -3.73 -18.53 -5.57
C CYS A 220 -4.00 -19.98 -6.01
N LEU A 221 -4.76 -20.16 -7.09
CA LEU A 221 -5.13 -21.49 -7.61
C LEU A 221 -3.92 -22.26 -8.13
N MET A 222 -2.95 -21.58 -8.75
CA MET A 222 -1.69 -22.20 -9.15
C MET A 222 -0.92 -22.74 -7.95
N LEU A 223 -0.82 -21.98 -6.87
CA LEU A 223 -0.15 -22.42 -5.65
C LEU A 223 -0.90 -23.59 -4.99
N ILE A 224 -2.21 -23.47 -4.82
CA ILE A 224 -3.06 -24.53 -4.25
C ILE A 224 -2.93 -25.81 -5.06
N ASN A 225 -3.04 -25.75 -6.39
CA ASN A 225 -2.91 -26.93 -7.25
C ASN A 225 -1.52 -27.57 -7.16
N LYS A 226 -0.46 -26.76 -7.02
CA LYS A 226 0.91 -27.28 -6.82
C LYS A 226 1.05 -28.00 -5.48
N VAL A 227 0.53 -27.41 -4.40
CA VAL A 227 0.49 -28.06 -3.08
C VAL A 227 -0.30 -29.36 -3.15
N VAL A 228 -1.51 -29.34 -3.70
CA VAL A 228 -2.36 -30.54 -3.84
C VAL A 228 -1.66 -31.63 -4.65
N LYS A 229 -1.04 -31.31 -5.79
CA LYS A 229 -0.28 -32.29 -6.60
C LYS A 229 0.91 -32.87 -5.85
N PHE A 230 1.61 -32.05 -5.07
CA PHE A 230 2.69 -32.54 -4.20
C PHE A 230 2.16 -33.50 -3.16
N TRP A 231 1.00 -33.21 -2.55
CA TRP A 231 0.35 -34.09 -1.59
C TRP A 231 -0.18 -35.40 -2.18
N ILE A 232 -0.87 -35.34 -3.33
CA ILE A 232 -1.47 -36.51 -3.99
C ILE A 232 -0.40 -37.49 -4.50
N LYS A 233 0.77 -36.99 -4.93
CA LYS A 233 1.86 -37.85 -5.42
C LYS A 233 2.57 -38.64 -4.32
N LEU A 234 2.23 -38.44 -3.05
CA LEU A 234 2.89 -39.10 -1.93
C LEU A 234 2.08 -40.33 -1.51
N PRO A 235 2.69 -41.51 -1.38
CA PRO A 235 2.01 -42.69 -0.86
C PRO A 235 1.50 -42.41 0.55
N THR A 236 0.20 -42.19 0.69
CA THR A 236 -0.45 -41.87 1.99
C THR A 236 -0.49 -43.08 2.92
N GLY A 237 -0.37 -44.30 2.38
CA GLY A 237 -0.45 -45.54 3.14
C GLY A 237 0.75 -45.88 4.04
N TYR A 238 1.87 -45.14 3.95
CA TYR A 238 3.12 -45.50 4.65
C TYR A 238 3.74 -44.39 5.51
N LEU A 239 3.08 -43.25 5.67
CA LEU A 239 3.63 -42.16 6.48
C LEU A 239 3.29 -42.36 7.96
N SER A 240 4.31 -42.32 8.80
CA SER A 240 4.15 -42.22 10.25
C SER A 240 3.39 -40.94 10.63
N ALA A 241 2.79 -40.91 11.83
CA ALA A 241 2.16 -39.70 12.36
C ALA A 241 3.15 -38.51 12.39
N HIS A 242 4.39 -38.76 12.80
CA HIS A 242 5.44 -37.74 12.84
C HIS A 242 5.75 -37.14 11.46
N GLU A 243 5.83 -37.96 10.41
CA GLU A 243 6.07 -37.47 9.04
C GLU A 243 4.90 -36.66 8.51
N ARG A 244 3.65 -37.01 8.89
CA ARG A 244 2.47 -36.21 8.55
C ARG A 244 2.52 -34.84 9.23
N ASP A 245 2.87 -34.80 10.52
CA ASP A 245 2.97 -33.57 11.28
C ASP A 245 4.10 -32.66 10.76
N GLN A 246 5.30 -33.20 10.52
CA GLN A 246 6.41 -32.44 9.94
C GLN A 246 6.05 -31.86 8.56
N ARG A 247 5.30 -32.61 7.73
CA ARG A 247 4.84 -32.11 6.43
C ARG A 247 3.78 -31.04 6.57
N PHE A 248 2.85 -31.18 7.50
CA PHE A 248 1.88 -30.13 7.79
C PHE A 248 2.57 -28.85 8.29
N LEU A 249 3.58 -28.98 9.15
CA LEU A 249 4.42 -27.86 9.57
C LEU A 249 5.16 -27.24 8.37
N SER A 250 5.66 -28.05 7.43
CA SER A 250 6.31 -27.54 6.22
C SER A 250 5.40 -26.72 5.31
N LEU A 251 4.09 -26.98 5.31
CA LEU A 251 3.11 -26.18 4.57
C LEU A 251 2.90 -24.79 5.18
N LYS A 252 2.95 -24.69 6.51
CA LYS A 252 2.86 -23.40 7.20
C LYS A 252 4.02 -22.48 6.86
N GLU A 253 5.13 -23.05 6.42
CA GLU A 253 6.31 -22.29 5.97
C GLU A 253 6.23 -21.85 4.51
N VAL A 254 5.23 -22.29 3.73
CA VAL A 254 5.07 -21.88 2.33
C VAL A 254 4.45 -20.48 2.31
N PRO A 255 5.20 -19.43 1.91
CA PRO A 255 4.65 -18.08 1.86
C PRO A 255 3.47 -18.02 0.90
N PHE A 256 2.54 -17.12 1.15
CA PHE A 256 1.32 -16.89 0.35
C PHE A 256 0.29 -18.04 0.36
N LEU A 257 0.61 -19.22 0.91
CA LEU A 257 -0.32 -20.35 0.92
C LEU A 257 -1.54 -20.10 1.81
N GLU A 258 -1.34 -19.59 3.03
CA GLU A 258 -2.45 -19.27 3.93
C GLU A 258 -3.40 -18.24 3.30
N TYR A 259 -2.82 -17.17 2.74
CA TYR A 259 -3.57 -16.17 1.99
C TYR A 259 -4.36 -16.81 0.84
N SER A 260 -3.69 -17.64 0.04
CA SER A 260 -4.30 -18.30 -1.12
C SER A 260 -5.50 -19.15 -0.72
N LEU A 261 -5.37 -19.96 0.33
CA LEU A 261 -6.45 -20.82 0.82
C LEU A 261 -7.65 -20.02 1.34
N ARG A 262 -7.39 -18.88 1.99
CA ARG A 262 -8.43 -18.05 2.60
C ARG A 262 -9.13 -17.09 1.62
N HIS A 263 -8.40 -16.60 0.62
CA HIS A 263 -8.84 -15.42 -0.15
C HIS A 263 -9.01 -15.65 -1.66
N TRP A 264 -8.72 -16.84 -2.20
CA TRP A 264 -8.94 -17.12 -3.63
C TRP A 264 -10.40 -16.88 -4.06
N TYR A 265 -11.38 -17.30 -3.26
CA TYR A 265 -12.80 -17.19 -3.59
C TYR A 265 -13.31 -15.73 -3.58
N PRO A 266 -13.01 -14.90 -2.55
CA PRO A 266 -13.30 -13.47 -2.59
C PRO A 266 -12.81 -12.77 -3.86
N HIS A 267 -11.58 -13.05 -4.30
CA HIS A 267 -11.08 -12.48 -5.55
C HIS A 267 -11.82 -13.00 -6.77
N LEU A 268 -12.15 -14.29 -6.82
CA LEU A 268 -12.94 -14.85 -7.92
C LEU A 268 -14.31 -14.16 -8.02
N LYS A 269 -14.96 -13.92 -6.88
CA LYS A 269 -16.22 -13.18 -6.86
C LYS A 269 -16.06 -11.77 -7.46
N GLN A 270 -15.01 -11.03 -7.07
CA GLN A 270 -14.73 -9.70 -7.63
C GLN A 270 -14.49 -9.72 -9.16
N THR A 271 -13.91 -10.80 -9.70
CA THR A 271 -13.75 -10.92 -11.17
C THR A 271 -15.08 -11.06 -11.90
N ILE A 272 -16.04 -11.79 -11.31
CA ILE A 272 -17.37 -12.04 -11.88
C ILE A 272 -18.26 -10.80 -11.74
N ASP A 273 -18.22 -10.13 -10.58
CA ASP A 273 -19.05 -8.95 -10.33
C ASP A 273 -18.62 -7.77 -11.23
N SER A 274 -17.36 -7.72 -11.65
CA SER A 274 -16.80 -6.66 -12.51
C SER A 274 -17.04 -6.88 -14.02
N THR A 275 -17.79 -7.91 -14.44
CA THR A 275 -18.06 -8.14 -15.87
C THR A 275 -19.23 -7.27 -16.34
N PRO A 276 -19.11 -6.48 -17.43
CA PRO A 276 -20.13 -5.50 -17.85
C PRO A 276 -21.52 -6.06 -18.20
N GLU A 277 -21.69 -7.39 -18.21
CA GLU A 277 -23.00 -8.04 -18.37
C GLU A 277 -23.86 -7.95 -17.10
N THR A 278 -23.26 -7.95 -15.91
CA THR A 278 -23.98 -7.77 -14.63
C THR A 278 -24.46 -6.33 -14.46
N GLU A 279 -23.67 -5.33 -14.87
CA GLU A 279 -24.07 -3.91 -14.87
C GLU A 279 -25.27 -3.61 -15.78
N LYS A 280 -25.44 -4.38 -16.87
CA LYS A 280 -26.61 -4.26 -17.75
C LYS A 280 -27.87 -4.89 -17.16
N LEU A 281 -27.74 -5.92 -16.33
CA LEU A 281 -28.86 -6.58 -15.67
C LEU A 281 -29.38 -5.75 -14.48
N GLU A 282 -28.49 -5.12 -13.71
CA GLU A 282 -28.88 -4.27 -12.57
C GLU A 282 -29.50 -2.92 -12.98
N LYS A 283 -29.18 -2.39 -14.17
CA LYS A 283 -29.81 -1.16 -14.69
C LYS A 283 -31.19 -1.38 -15.32
N ASN A 284 -31.60 -2.63 -15.51
CA ASN A 284 -32.88 -3.02 -16.12
C ASN A 284 -33.86 -3.66 -15.12
N LEU A 285 -33.54 -3.60 -13.82
CA LEU A 285 -34.41 -3.93 -12.70
C LEU A 285 -34.75 -2.65 -11.93
#